data_AF-G0V040-F1
#
_entry.id   AF-G0V040-F1
#
_cell.length_a   1.000
_cell.length_b   1.000
_cell.length_c   1.000
_cell.angle_alpha   90.00
_cell.angle_beta   90.00
_cell.angle_gamma   90.00
#
_symmetry.space_group_name_H-M   'P 1'
#
loop_
_entity.id
_entity.type
_entity.pdbx_description
1 polymer ?
#
loop_
_entity_poly.entity_id
_entity_poly.type
_entity_poly.pdbx_seq_one_letter_code
_entity_poly.pdbx_strand_id
1 'polypeptide(L)'
;MTACFKCQSAPAVVCGRDGPQKSYCSCCFTDFCTRLTRDSLFRNCGMPCDEPIVVAVSGGYTSMMLLHQLGVLRAQNNIRRGEGRVAFELIPMHLCEAELIVPGKPSAVGTVADGDDQESGELRRIASMMAEQFENLKSLIRTRCVQWEFASEPLFTANEVQVVQYSDYLSPFEMSAVREVLHHPRLPLSQRELLHTRLRGRVLALAAADCINAWRRVRQSASGWHHVLTGENALNCCVAALREVLSGSEGKRIAHLAGYRGWVGQCLVMRPLRALIPREAVIYCRLNGIEASFTPSLSTLTALRSLDRTLEVFFNNMLCTYRTSVFNVLNTVTKLDVEDDGDLLEVDLHAGEEGEQKHQERKPKQTKRVITGKAAQHHRERLKKRRPPHHSCAVDASAETDARVRPLCIACGCPTAGSSENQMTFPSGRLRFACAACFQLISDICEKQRKGADTSDGMAPPGEGGVTSGVLSAFESLAGRMQELVGEEGKTPAVERQYVRRRVDARDVDFRTLQQGE
;
A
#
# COMPACT_ATOMS: atom_id res chain seq x y z
N MET A 1 12.83 -27.59 28.10
CA MET A 1 12.61 -26.31 27.38
C MET A 1 13.91 -25.92 26.70
N THR A 2 13.88 -25.54 25.42
CA THR A 2 15.08 -25.05 24.72
C THR A 2 15.41 -23.63 25.17
N ALA A 3 16.68 -23.33 25.41
CA ALA A 3 17.12 -21.98 25.74
C ALA A 3 17.07 -21.08 24.49
N CYS A 4 16.84 -19.78 24.69
CA CYS A 4 16.86 -18.80 23.61
C CYS A 4 18.24 -18.77 22.93
N PHE A 5 18.27 -18.94 21.61
CA PHE A 5 19.47 -18.90 20.76
C PHE A 5 20.31 -17.63 20.97
N LYS A 6 19.67 -16.48 21.19
CA LYS A 6 20.36 -15.19 21.27
C LYS A 6 20.97 -14.86 22.63
N CYS A 7 20.21 -14.99 23.72
CA CYS A 7 20.68 -14.68 25.08
C CYS A 7 21.16 -15.89 25.88
N GLN A 8 20.87 -17.11 25.41
CA GLN A 8 21.24 -18.38 26.04
C GLN A 8 20.72 -18.59 27.47
N SER A 9 19.90 -17.67 28.00
CA SER A 9 19.41 -17.70 29.38
C SER A 9 17.91 -17.92 29.48
N ALA A 10 17.10 -17.09 28.81
CA ALA A 10 15.65 -17.15 28.86
C ALA A 10 15.10 -18.37 28.08
N PRO A 11 13.93 -18.92 28.48
CA PRO A 11 13.27 -19.97 27.71
C PRO A 11 12.86 -19.46 26.32
N ALA A 12 13.08 -20.27 25.29
CA ALA A 12 12.65 -19.95 23.95
C ALA A 12 11.13 -20.16 23.80
N VAL A 13 10.44 -19.16 23.25
CA VAL A 13 8.98 -19.17 23.03
C VAL A 13 8.60 -19.01 21.56
N VAL A 14 9.56 -18.61 20.71
CA VAL A 14 9.35 -18.45 19.27
C VAL A 14 10.37 -19.28 18.50
N CYS A 15 9.90 -20.16 17.61
CA CYS A 15 10.76 -20.81 16.62
C CYS A 15 11.02 -19.83 15.47
N GLY A 16 12.28 -19.48 15.22
CA GLY A 16 12.66 -18.57 14.14
C GLY A 16 12.43 -19.15 12.76
N ARG A 17 12.49 -18.29 11.73
CA ARG A 17 12.32 -18.72 10.32
C ARG A 17 13.35 -19.78 9.89
N ASP A 18 14.53 -19.79 10.51
CA ASP A 18 15.63 -20.73 10.22
C ASP A 18 15.44 -22.12 10.86
N GLY A 19 14.32 -22.34 11.55
CA GLY A 19 13.98 -23.62 12.17
C GLY A 19 14.27 -23.66 13.68
N PRO A 20 14.05 -24.84 14.31
CA PRO A 20 14.00 -24.98 15.78
C PRO A 20 15.34 -24.68 16.47
N GLN A 21 16.45 -24.80 15.76
CA GLN A 21 17.80 -24.48 16.28
C GLN A 21 18.00 -22.98 16.54
N LYS A 22 17.20 -22.12 15.90
CA LYS A 22 17.22 -20.67 16.12
C LYS A 22 15.91 -20.21 16.75
N SER A 23 15.65 -20.70 17.95
CA SER A 23 14.48 -20.30 18.75
C SER A 23 14.82 -19.11 19.65
N TYR A 24 13.87 -18.20 19.88
CA TYR A 24 14.04 -16.94 20.60
C TYR A 24 13.12 -16.85 21.82
N CYS A 25 13.56 -16.19 22.88
CA CYS A 25 12.63 -15.67 23.90
C CYS A 25 11.86 -14.45 23.33
N SER A 26 10.82 -14.01 24.03
CA SER A 26 9.98 -12.87 23.60
C SER A 26 10.82 -11.62 23.29
N CYS A 27 11.67 -11.19 24.23
CA CYS A 27 12.48 -9.98 24.09
C CYS A 27 13.44 -10.06 22.89
N CYS A 28 14.19 -11.15 22.76
CA CYS A 28 15.13 -11.32 21.66
C CYS A 28 14.45 -11.43 20.28
N PHE A 29 13.22 -11.95 20.22
CA PHE A 29 12.43 -11.97 18.99
C PHE A 29 11.93 -10.58 18.60
N THR A 30 11.37 -9.82 19.55
CA THR A 30 10.98 -8.42 19.36
C THR A 30 12.15 -7.56 18.88
N ASP A 31 13.34 -7.75 19.47
CA ASP A 31 14.58 -7.09 19.05
C ASP A 31 15.05 -7.52 17.66
N PHE A 32 14.85 -8.79 17.30
CA PHE A 32 15.16 -9.28 15.95
C PHE A 32 14.28 -8.59 14.90
N CYS A 33 12.96 -8.58 15.10
CA CYS A 33 12.01 -7.91 14.21
C CYS A 33 12.29 -6.42 14.11
N THR A 34 12.47 -5.75 15.26
CA THR A 34 12.77 -4.31 15.32
C THR A 34 14.04 -3.95 14.57
N ARG A 35 15.13 -4.70 14.77
CA ARG A 35 16.39 -4.47 14.04
C ARG A 35 16.21 -4.66 12.54
N LEU A 36 15.54 -5.73 12.12
CA LEU A 36 15.36 -6.03 10.71
C LEU A 36 14.49 -4.99 9.99
N THR A 37 13.38 -4.58 10.62
CA THR A 37 12.53 -3.50 10.10
C THR A 37 13.30 -2.19 10.01
N ARG A 38 14.07 -1.80 11.04
CA ARG A 38 14.86 -0.57 11.04
C ARG A 38 15.98 -0.59 10.00
N ASP A 39 16.73 -1.68 9.92
CA ASP A 39 17.75 -1.84 8.88
C ASP A 39 17.11 -1.72 7.50
N SER A 40 15.96 -2.37 7.27
CA SER A 40 15.24 -2.24 6.00
C SER A 40 14.74 -0.82 5.73
N LEU A 41 14.24 -0.12 6.74
CA LEU A 41 13.70 1.23 6.64
C LEU A 41 14.77 2.26 6.27
N PHE A 42 15.96 2.17 6.85
CA PHE A 42 17.02 3.16 6.61
C PHE A 42 17.97 2.74 5.51
N ARG A 43 18.36 1.46 5.44
CA ARG A 43 19.34 0.99 4.44
C ARG A 43 18.71 0.74 3.09
N ASN A 44 17.55 0.09 3.06
CA ASN A 44 16.96 -0.37 1.80
C ASN A 44 15.86 0.59 1.29
N CYS A 45 15.11 1.19 2.21
CA CYS A 45 14.03 2.12 1.86
C CYS A 45 14.49 3.57 1.79
N GLY A 46 15.59 3.92 2.47
CA GLY A 46 16.08 5.30 2.53
C GLY A 46 15.04 6.25 3.13
N MET A 47 14.41 5.90 4.25
CA MET A 47 13.40 6.77 4.85
C MET A 47 14.00 8.15 5.17
N PRO A 48 13.49 9.26 4.58
CA PRO A 48 13.97 10.60 4.89
C PRO A 48 13.51 11.04 6.27
N CYS A 49 14.26 11.98 6.85
CA CYS A 49 13.82 12.73 8.01
C CYS A 49 13.23 14.08 7.62
N ASP A 50 12.43 14.65 8.52
CA ASP A 50 11.82 15.98 8.42
C ASP A 50 10.99 16.22 7.14
N GLU A 51 10.62 15.14 6.45
CA GLU A 51 9.64 15.11 5.37
C GLU A 51 8.40 14.36 5.87
N PRO A 52 7.18 14.80 5.51
CA PRO A 52 5.97 14.07 5.82
C PRO A 52 5.92 12.73 5.08
N ILE A 53 5.65 11.66 5.81
CA ILE A 53 5.53 10.30 5.25
C ILE A 53 4.19 9.73 5.66
N VAL A 54 3.41 9.33 4.67
CA VAL A 54 2.14 8.64 4.90
C VAL A 54 2.41 7.19 5.25
N VAL A 55 1.76 6.69 6.30
CA VAL A 55 1.82 5.27 6.70
C VAL A 55 0.47 4.66 6.39
N ALA A 56 0.41 3.78 5.40
CA ALA A 56 -0.82 3.10 5.01
C ALA A 56 -1.16 1.98 6.01
N VAL A 57 -2.32 2.09 6.65
CA VAL A 57 -2.78 1.17 7.71
C VAL A 57 -4.07 0.49 7.28
N SER A 58 -4.08 -0.84 7.23
CA SER A 58 -5.28 -1.63 6.87
C SER A 58 -5.98 -2.27 8.07
N GLY A 59 -5.36 -2.20 9.27
CA GLY A 59 -5.79 -2.92 10.47
C GLY A 59 -5.34 -4.39 10.52
N GLY A 60 -4.71 -4.86 9.43
CA GLY A 60 -4.03 -6.15 9.37
C GLY A 60 -2.72 -6.17 10.15
N TYR A 61 -2.31 -7.37 10.57
CA TYR A 61 -1.11 -7.60 11.41
C TYR A 61 0.15 -6.89 10.92
N THR A 62 0.44 -6.91 9.63
CA THR A 62 1.64 -6.26 9.10
C THR A 62 1.55 -4.75 9.16
N SER A 63 0.41 -4.16 8.77
CA SER A 63 0.22 -2.71 8.80
C SER A 63 0.22 -2.16 10.24
N MET A 64 -0.35 -2.91 11.18
CA MET A 64 -0.37 -2.56 12.62
C MET A 64 1.02 -2.70 13.25
N MET A 65 1.76 -3.78 12.92
CA MET A 65 3.17 -3.90 13.30
C MET A 65 4.01 -2.74 12.79
N LEU A 66 3.84 -2.35 11.51
CA LEU A 66 4.57 -1.25 10.90
C LEU A 66 4.27 0.06 11.63
N LEU A 67 2.99 0.36 11.85
CA LEU A 67 2.56 1.56 12.56
C LEU A 67 3.16 1.61 13.96
N HIS A 68 3.08 0.52 14.73
CA HIS A 68 3.65 0.42 16.07
C HIS A 68 5.17 0.66 16.06
N GLN A 69 5.91 -0.01 15.16
CA GLN A 69 7.37 0.14 15.03
C GLN A 69 7.78 1.58 14.70
N LEU A 70 7.03 2.27 13.83
CA LEU A 70 7.27 3.67 13.48
C LEU A 70 6.92 4.61 14.65
N GLY A 71 5.87 4.31 15.41
CA GLY A 71 5.53 5.03 16.64
C GLY A 71 6.65 4.94 17.68
N VAL A 72 7.13 3.72 17.97
CA VAL A 72 8.26 3.49 18.87
C VAL A 72 9.53 4.21 18.38
N LEU A 73 9.81 4.15 17.07
CA LEU A 73 10.94 4.87 16.48
C LEU A 73 10.82 6.39 16.67
N ARG A 74 9.63 6.96 16.47
CA ARG A 74 9.35 8.39 16.67
C ARG A 74 9.56 8.79 18.14
N ALA A 75 8.97 8.04 19.07
CA ALA A 75 9.12 8.28 20.51
C ALA A 75 10.59 8.18 20.97
N GLN A 76 11.31 7.13 20.56
CA GLN A 76 12.73 6.97 20.87
C GLN A 76 13.60 8.13 20.40
N ASN A 77 13.28 8.72 19.23
CA ASN A 77 14.03 9.87 18.73
C ASN A 77 13.64 11.17 19.43
N ASN A 78 12.41 11.31 19.92
CA ASN A 78 12.00 12.47 20.73
C ASN A 78 12.73 12.53 22.07
N ILE A 79 13.08 11.39 22.66
CA ILE A 79 13.82 11.31 23.92
C ILE A 79 15.30 11.72 23.74
N ARG A 80 15.86 11.58 22.53
CA ARG A 80 17.27 11.93 22.27
C ARG A 80 17.47 13.45 22.34
N ARG A 81 18.41 13.88 23.18
CA ARG A 81 18.83 15.29 23.30
C ARG A 81 20.00 15.59 22.34
N GLY A 82 20.06 16.83 21.86
CA GLY A 82 21.19 17.36 21.06
C GLY A 82 21.10 17.10 19.55
N GLU A 83 22.24 17.25 18.87
CA GLU A 83 22.40 17.26 17.40
C GLU A 83 22.04 15.93 16.71
N GLY A 84 21.85 14.85 17.48
CA GLY A 84 21.42 13.54 16.97
C GLY A 84 19.90 13.35 16.90
N ARG A 85 19.10 14.36 17.26
CA ARG A 85 17.65 14.30 17.18
C ARG A 85 17.21 14.42 15.72
N VAL A 86 16.38 13.47 15.29
CA VAL A 86 15.84 13.40 13.93
C VAL A 86 14.33 13.30 14.05
N ALA A 87 13.60 14.22 13.40
CA ALA A 87 12.14 14.19 13.42
C ALA A 87 11.61 13.30 12.28
N PHE A 88 10.64 12.46 12.63
CA PHE A 88 9.90 11.64 11.68
C PHE A 88 8.45 12.10 11.69
N GLU A 89 8.06 12.79 10.63
CA GLU A 89 6.71 13.32 10.45
C GLU A 89 5.83 12.25 9.82
N LEU A 90 5.16 11.47 10.67
CA LEU A 90 4.32 10.36 10.25
C LEU A 90 2.86 10.80 10.13
N ILE A 91 2.22 10.40 9.03
CA ILE A 91 0.78 10.61 8.79
C ILE A 91 0.12 9.25 8.63
N PRO A 92 -0.38 8.62 9.72
CA PRO A 92 -1.13 7.39 9.61
C PRO A 92 -2.41 7.60 8.79
N MET A 93 -2.65 6.74 7.81
CA MET A 93 -3.78 6.84 6.91
C MET A 93 -4.40 5.47 6.66
N HIS A 94 -5.72 5.36 6.82
CA HIS A 94 -6.51 4.18 6.52
C HIS A 94 -7.42 4.44 5.33
N LEU A 95 -7.26 3.68 4.24
CA LEU A 95 -8.20 3.65 3.12
C LEU A 95 -9.28 2.59 3.42
N CYS A 96 -10.52 3.04 3.56
CA CYS A 96 -11.65 2.14 3.81
C CYS A 96 -12.08 1.46 2.51
N GLU A 97 -11.89 0.14 2.43
CA GLU A 97 -12.16 -0.63 1.20
C GLU A 97 -13.61 -1.14 1.09
N ALA A 98 -14.45 -0.86 2.09
CA ALA A 98 -15.82 -1.36 2.17
C ALA A 98 -16.67 -0.97 0.95
N GLU A 99 -16.50 0.23 0.43
CA GLU A 99 -17.33 0.76 -0.66
C GLU A 99 -17.19 0.01 -1.98
N LEU A 100 -16.06 -0.69 -2.19
CA LEU A 100 -15.80 -1.47 -3.40
C LEU A 100 -15.84 -2.97 -3.15
N ILE A 101 -15.37 -3.42 -1.98
CA ILE A 101 -15.22 -4.84 -1.66
C ILE A 101 -16.55 -5.46 -1.22
N VAL A 102 -17.39 -4.75 -0.47
CA VAL A 102 -18.65 -5.30 0.04
C VAL A 102 -19.62 -5.48 -1.14
N PRO A 103 -20.15 -6.70 -1.37
CA PRO A 103 -21.15 -6.93 -2.41
C PRO A 103 -22.32 -5.95 -2.27
N GLY A 104 -22.74 -5.35 -3.38
CA GLY A 104 -23.90 -4.46 -3.39
C GLY A 104 -25.18 -5.20 -3.03
N LYS A 105 -26.21 -4.45 -2.58
CA LYS A 105 -27.57 -5.00 -2.60
C LYS A 105 -27.91 -5.31 -4.07
N PRO A 106 -28.45 -6.48 -4.41
CA PRO A 106 -28.91 -6.74 -5.77
C PRO A 106 -29.89 -5.62 -6.15
N SER A 107 -29.58 -4.91 -7.24
CA SER A 107 -30.46 -3.88 -7.76
C SER A 107 -31.81 -4.54 -8.06
N ALA A 108 -32.91 -3.94 -7.59
CA ALA A 108 -34.27 -4.48 -7.67
C ALA A 108 -34.84 -4.59 -9.11
N VAL A 109 -33.98 -4.51 -10.13
CA VAL A 109 -34.34 -4.49 -11.55
C VAL A 109 -34.18 -5.92 -12.08
N GLY A 110 -35.14 -6.77 -11.75
CA GLY A 110 -35.16 -8.16 -12.19
C GLY A 110 -36.26 -8.96 -11.48
N THR A 111 -37.51 -8.74 -11.86
CA THR A 111 -38.65 -9.62 -11.52
C THR A 111 -38.44 -10.98 -12.18
N VAL A 112 -37.81 -11.94 -11.49
CA VAL A 112 -37.81 -13.36 -11.89
C VAL A 112 -38.09 -14.26 -10.69
N ALA A 113 -39.18 -15.02 -10.83
CA ALA A 113 -39.78 -16.11 -10.05
C ALA A 113 -39.03 -16.74 -8.85
N ASP A 114 -39.68 -16.69 -7.68
CA ASP A 114 -39.88 -17.67 -6.57
C ASP A 114 -38.81 -18.71 -6.15
N GLY A 115 -37.64 -18.79 -6.78
CA GLY A 115 -36.55 -19.73 -6.41
C GLY A 115 -35.29 -19.07 -5.84
N ASP A 116 -35.22 -17.74 -5.84
CA ASP A 116 -33.96 -16.97 -5.66
C ASP A 116 -33.80 -16.32 -4.27
N ASP A 117 -34.76 -16.57 -3.36
CA ASP A 117 -34.79 -15.97 -2.03
C ASP A 117 -33.65 -16.46 -1.12
N GLN A 118 -33.18 -17.70 -1.31
CA GLN A 118 -32.15 -18.28 -0.47
C GLN A 118 -30.73 -17.76 -0.80
N GLU A 119 -30.37 -17.67 -2.09
CA GLU A 119 -29.06 -17.17 -2.54
C GLU A 119 -28.92 -15.67 -2.26
N SER A 120 -30.00 -14.92 -2.48
CA SER A 120 -30.11 -13.50 -2.09
C SER A 120 -29.94 -13.29 -0.59
N GLY A 121 -30.42 -14.23 0.24
CA GLY A 121 -30.26 -14.22 1.69
C GLY A 121 -28.80 -14.44 2.13
N GLU A 122 -28.10 -15.40 1.52
CA GLU A 122 -26.71 -15.69 1.83
C GLU A 122 -25.77 -14.55 1.43
N LEU A 123 -25.92 -13.99 0.23
CA LEU A 123 -25.14 -12.83 -0.23
C LEU A 123 -25.33 -11.62 0.70
N ARG A 124 -26.57 -11.36 1.15
CA ARG A 124 -26.86 -10.28 2.11
C ARG A 124 -26.18 -10.51 3.46
N ARG A 125 -26.16 -11.76 3.94
CA ARG A 125 -25.44 -12.14 5.16
C ARG A 125 -23.94 -11.92 5.03
N ILE A 126 -23.34 -12.38 3.92
CA ILE A 126 -21.91 -12.19 3.63
C ILE A 126 -21.56 -10.70 3.58
N ALA A 127 -22.36 -9.90 2.85
CA ALA A 127 -22.16 -8.47 2.76
C ALA A 127 -22.24 -7.78 4.14
N SER A 128 -23.21 -8.17 4.99
CA SER A 128 -23.33 -7.67 6.35
C SER A 128 -22.11 -8.01 7.21
N MET A 129 -21.64 -9.25 7.16
CA MET A 129 -20.45 -9.69 7.91
C MET A 129 -19.18 -8.95 7.46
N MET A 130 -19.02 -8.73 6.14
CA MET A 130 -17.89 -7.97 5.61
C MET A 130 -17.95 -6.49 6.01
N ALA A 131 -19.13 -5.88 5.95
CA ALA A 131 -19.32 -4.48 6.36
C ALA A 131 -19.02 -4.28 7.86
N GLU A 132 -19.54 -5.18 8.72
CA GLU A 132 -19.25 -5.18 10.15
C GLU A 132 -17.74 -5.30 10.40
N GLN A 133 -17.06 -6.20 9.68
CA GLN A 133 -15.62 -6.37 9.81
C GLN A 133 -14.83 -5.11 9.38
N PHE A 134 -15.26 -4.39 8.35
CA PHE A 134 -14.61 -3.12 7.98
C PHE A 134 -14.79 -2.04 9.04
N GLU A 135 -15.97 -1.94 9.64
CA GLU A 135 -16.19 -1.00 10.76
C GLU A 135 -15.39 -1.43 12.01
N ASN A 136 -15.27 -2.72 12.28
CA ASN A 136 -14.39 -3.24 13.33
C ASN A 136 -12.93 -2.86 13.09
N LEU A 137 -12.41 -3.00 11.86
CA LEU A 137 -11.04 -2.59 11.52
C LEU A 137 -10.83 -1.08 11.69
N LYS A 138 -11.75 -0.27 11.20
CA LYS A 138 -11.72 1.19 11.34
C LYS A 138 -11.76 1.62 12.81
N SER A 139 -12.60 0.97 13.61
CA SER A 139 -12.66 1.17 15.06
C SER A 139 -11.34 0.78 15.72
N LEU A 140 -10.84 -0.41 15.44
CA LEU A 140 -9.58 -0.94 15.96
C LEU A 140 -8.40 -0.01 15.65
N ILE A 141 -8.28 0.47 14.41
CA ILE A 141 -7.22 1.40 14.01
C ILE A 141 -7.31 2.71 14.82
N ARG A 142 -8.52 3.24 15.04
CA ARG A 142 -8.71 4.50 15.76
C ARG A 142 -8.50 4.40 17.26
N THR A 143 -8.91 3.29 17.87
CA THR A 143 -8.93 3.13 19.34
C THR A 143 -7.69 2.45 19.88
N ARG A 144 -7.06 1.53 19.14
CA ARG A 144 -5.93 0.75 19.65
C ARG A 144 -4.58 1.44 19.49
N CYS A 145 -4.37 2.21 18.41
CA CYS A 145 -3.08 2.89 18.22
C CYS A 145 -2.79 3.95 19.30
N VAL A 146 -3.83 4.50 19.93
CA VAL A 146 -3.72 5.49 21.01
C VAL A 146 -3.45 4.88 22.38
N GLN A 147 -3.65 3.57 22.54
CA GLN A 147 -3.37 2.83 23.77
C GLN A 147 -1.93 2.36 23.85
N TRP A 148 -1.20 2.42 22.73
CA TRP A 148 0.21 2.03 22.73
C TRP A 148 1.05 3.14 23.34
N GLU A 149 1.96 2.74 24.21
CA GLU A 149 2.82 3.66 24.94
C GLU A 149 4.28 3.23 24.80
N PHE A 150 5.18 4.21 24.80
CA PHE A 150 6.60 3.98 24.95
C PHE A 150 7.15 4.99 25.95
N ALA A 151 7.84 4.49 26.97
CA ALA A 151 8.31 5.32 28.10
C ALA A 151 7.18 6.14 28.77
N SER A 152 5.99 5.55 28.89
CA SER A 152 4.77 6.17 29.44
C SER A 152 4.22 7.35 28.62
N GLU A 153 4.68 7.53 27.39
CA GLU A 153 4.11 8.48 26.45
C GLU A 153 3.31 7.74 25.36
N PRO A 154 2.11 8.21 25.00
CA PRO A 154 1.32 7.60 23.95
C PRO A 154 2.04 7.71 22.61
N LEU A 155 2.07 6.61 21.85
CA LEU A 155 2.72 6.57 20.55
C LEU A 155 2.01 7.42 19.50
N PHE A 156 0.67 7.51 19.57
CA PHE A 156 -0.18 8.25 18.63
C PHE A 156 -1.35 8.91 19.37
N THR A 157 -1.81 10.04 18.85
CA THR A 157 -3.05 10.70 19.32
C THR A 157 -4.27 10.29 18.50
N ALA A 158 -5.48 10.44 19.08
CA ALA A 158 -6.73 10.01 18.44
C ALA A 158 -7.05 10.72 17.12
N ASN A 159 -6.47 11.90 16.90
CA ASN A 159 -6.72 12.71 15.71
C ASN A 159 -5.62 12.55 14.64
N GLU A 160 -4.59 11.75 14.90
CA GLU A 160 -3.49 11.56 13.94
C GLU A 160 -3.86 10.64 12.77
N VAL A 161 -4.76 9.68 13.00
CA VAL A 161 -5.12 8.71 11.96
C VAL A 161 -6.18 9.28 11.03
N GLN A 162 -5.79 9.49 9.78
CA GLN A 162 -6.69 9.94 8.72
C GLN A 162 -7.43 8.73 8.14
N VAL A 163 -8.75 8.83 7.99
CA VAL A 163 -9.55 7.81 7.31
C VAL A 163 -10.06 8.41 6.03
N VAL A 164 -9.77 7.74 4.92
CA VAL A 164 -10.18 8.13 3.56
C VAL A 164 -10.99 7.01 2.94
N GLN A 165 -11.87 7.38 2.01
CA GLN A 165 -12.79 6.48 1.32
C GLN A 165 -12.58 6.59 -0.19
N TYR A 166 -13.14 5.66 -0.96
CA TYR A 166 -13.07 5.75 -2.42
C TYR A 166 -13.97 6.89 -2.94
N SER A 167 -15.10 7.15 -2.29
CA SER A 167 -16.01 8.27 -2.58
C SER A 167 -15.36 9.65 -2.48
N ASP A 168 -14.26 9.79 -1.74
CA ASP A 168 -13.51 11.06 -1.65
C ASP A 168 -12.81 11.37 -2.99
N TYR A 169 -12.51 10.34 -3.78
CA TYR A 169 -11.70 10.42 -5.00
C TYR A 169 -12.45 10.03 -6.27
N LEU A 170 -13.54 9.30 -6.15
CA LEU A 170 -14.36 8.81 -7.26
C LEU A 170 -15.79 9.34 -7.15
N SER A 171 -16.34 9.76 -8.28
CA SER A 171 -17.76 10.15 -8.35
C SER A 171 -18.68 8.95 -8.11
N PRO A 172 -19.95 9.16 -7.73
CA PRO A 172 -20.91 8.08 -7.57
C PRO A 172 -21.07 7.21 -8.83
N PHE A 173 -21.00 7.83 -10.01
CA PHE A 173 -21.05 7.12 -11.30
C PHE A 173 -19.84 6.20 -11.49
N GLU A 174 -18.63 6.72 -11.27
CA GLU A 174 -17.38 5.94 -11.37
C GLU A 174 -17.34 4.81 -10.35
N MET A 175 -17.77 5.07 -9.12
CA MET A 175 -17.91 4.06 -8.06
C MET A 175 -18.86 2.94 -8.49
N SER A 176 -20.03 3.29 -9.02
CA SER A 176 -21.00 2.31 -9.50
C SER A 176 -20.42 1.44 -10.62
N ALA A 177 -19.80 2.06 -11.62
CA ALA A 177 -19.20 1.35 -12.75
C ALA A 177 -18.07 0.40 -12.32
N VAL A 178 -17.18 0.86 -11.42
CA VAL A 178 -16.12 0.01 -10.87
C VAL A 178 -16.72 -1.16 -10.10
N ARG A 179 -17.70 -0.92 -9.22
CA ARG A 179 -18.35 -1.98 -8.44
C ARG A 179 -19.00 -3.01 -9.34
N GLU A 180 -19.68 -2.57 -10.40
CA GLU A 180 -20.30 -3.47 -11.37
C GLU A 180 -19.27 -4.42 -12.00
N VAL A 181 -18.11 -3.92 -12.39
CA VAL A 181 -17.01 -4.75 -12.91
C VAL A 181 -16.41 -5.66 -11.83
N LEU A 182 -16.15 -5.13 -10.63
CA LEU A 182 -15.56 -5.91 -9.53
C LEU A 182 -16.47 -7.03 -9.01
N HIS A 183 -17.77 -6.92 -9.19
CA HIS A 183 -18.73 -7.94 -8.78
C HIS A 183 -19.36 -8.68 -9.97
N HIS A 184 -18.86 -8.47 -11.19
CA HIS A 184 -19.41 -9.09 -12.38
C HIS A 184 -19.18 -10.62 -12.35
N PRO A 185 -20.24 -11.45 -12.43
CA PRO A 185 -20.15 -12.89 -12.22
C PRO A 185 -19.35 -13.60 -13.31
N ARG A 186 -19.38 -13.10 -14.56
CA ARG A 186 -18.65 -13.68 -15.69
C ARG A 186 -17.17 -13.31 -15.74
N LEU A 187 -16.73 -12.36 -14.90
CA LEU A 187 -15.31 -12.00 -14.84
C LEU A 187 -14.57 -12.95 -13.87
N PRO A 188 -13.45 -13.57 -14.30
CA PRO A 188 -12.60 -14.34 -13.41
C PRO A 188 -12.17 -13.52 -12.19
N LEU A 189 -12.17 -14.15 -11.01
CA LEU A 189 -11.79 -13.48 -9.77
C LEU A 189 -10.38 -12.86 -9.86
N SER A 190 -9.42 -13.53 -10.50
CA SER A 190 -8.07 -13.00 -10.70
C SER A 190 -8.04 -11.67 -11.46
N GLN A 191 -8.92 -11.49 -12.46
CA GLN A 191 -8.99 -10.22 -13.21
C GLN A 191 -9.62 -9.12 -12.34
N ARG A 192 -10.62 -9.45 -11.53
CA ARG A 192 -11.26 -8.53 -10.58
C ARG A 192 -10.30 -8.08 -9.48
N GLU A 193 -9.55 -9.02 -8.89
CA GLU A 193 -8.52 -8.73 -7.89
C GLU A 193 -7.38 -7.89 -8.47
N LEU A 194 -6.97 -8.17 -9.71
CA LEU A 194 -5.97 -7.37 -10.40
C LEU A 194 -6.45 -5.93 -10.62
N LEU A 195 -7.68 -5.76 -11.14
CA LEU A 195 -8.30 -4.44 -11.33
C LEU A 195 -8.37 -3.67 -10.02
N HIS A 196 -8.90 -4.30 -8.98
CA HIS A 196 -9.00 -3.72 -7.64
C HIS A 196 -7.62 -3.31 -7.10
N THR A 197 -6.60 -4.16 -7.27
CA THR A 197 -5.23 -3.84 -6.82
C THR A 197 -4.67 -2.60 -7.53
N ARG A 198 -4.93 -2.43 -8.85
CA ARG A 198 -4.49 -1.24 -9.59
C ARG A 198 -5.19 0.02 -9.10
N LEU A 199 -6.52 -0.06 -8.98
CA LEU A 199 -7.34 1.05 -8.48
C LEU A 199 -6.94 1.46 -7.06
N ARG A 200 -6.81 0.49 -6.15
CA ARG A 200 -6.36 0.72 -4.77
C ARG A 200 -5.01 1.42 -4.74
N GLY A 201 -4.05 0.98 -5.56
CA GLY A 201 -2.74 1.62 -5.66
C GLY A 201 -2.84 3.10 -6.06
N ARG A 202 -3.68 3.42 -7.06
CA ARG A 202 -3.91 4.80 -7.52
C ARG A 202 -4.55 5.67 -6.46
N VAL A 203 -5.63 5.19 -5.84
CA VAL A 203 -6.35 5.92 -4.79
C VAL A 203 -5.46 6.11 -3.57
N LEU A 204 -4.69 5.09 -3.18
CA LEU A 204 -3.74 5.20 -2.07
C LEU A 204 -2.65 6.25 -2.33
N ALA A 205 -2.08 6.27 -3.54
CA ALA A 205 -1.10 7.28 -3.93
C ALA A 205 -1.72 8.69 -3.93
N LEU A 206 -2.92 8.84 -4.49
CA LEU A 206 -3.64 10.11 -4.55
C LEU A 206 -3.97 10.64 -3.14
N ALA A 207 -4.50 9.77 -2.29
CA ALA A 207 -4.81 10.09 -0.91
C ALA A 207 -3.57 10.46 -0.11
N ALA A 208 -2.46 9.74 -0.32
CA ALA A 208 -1.20 10.07 0.32
C ALA A 208 -0.66 11.43 -0.12
N ALA A 209 -0.69 11.72 -1.42
CA ALA A 209 -0.27 13.01 -1.95
C ALA A 209 -1.10 14.17 -1.37
N ASP A 210 -2.42 14.01 -1.33
CA ASP A 210 -3.31 14.99 -0.70
C ASP A 210 -3.02 15.14 0.80
N CYS A 211 -2.85 14.03 1.55
CA CYS A 211 -2.51 14.05 2.97
C CYS A 211 -1.22 14.86 3.25
N ILE A 212 -0.18 14.61 2.45
CA ILE A 212 1.10 15.31 2.53
C ILE A 212 0.94 16.79 2.18
N ASN A 213 0.23 17.12 1.11
CA ASN A 213 0.01 18.50 0.69
C ASN A 213 -0.76 19.31 1.74
N ALA A 214 -1.78 18.71 2.37
CA ALA A 214 -2.48 19.36 3.49
C ALA A 214 -1.57 19.59 4.70
N TRP A 215 -0.73 18.60 5.05
CA TRP A 215 0.27 18.77 6.11
C TRP A 215 1.23 19.93 5.80
N ARG A 216 1.68 20.03 4.54
CA ARG A 216 2.56 21.12 4.07
C ARG A 216 1.88 22.48 4.13
N ARG A 217 0.61 22.58 3.70
CA ARG A 217 -0.18 23.82 3.76
C ARG A 217 -0.29 24.36 5.18
N VAL A 218 -0.61 23.49 6.15
CA VAL A 218 -0.73 23.88 7.57
C VAL A 218 0.61 24.39 8.12
N ARG A 219 1.73 23.84 7.66
CA ARG A 219 3.08 24.21 8.11
C ARG A 219 3.81 25.22 7.22
N GLN A 220 3.14 25.74 6.18
CA GLN A 220 3.73 26.64 5.19
C GLN A 220 5.05 26.10 4.58
N SER A 221 5.12 24.78 4.40
CA SER A 221 6.28 24.11 3.81
C SER A 221 6.19 24.09 2.29
N ALA A 222 7.33 24.23 1.61
CA ALA A 222 7.44 24.12 0.16
C ALA A 222 7.03 22.74 -0.36
N SER A 223 6.81 22.64 -1.68
CA SER A 223 6.61 21.36 -2.38
C SER A 223 7.81 20.43 -2.18
N GLY A 224 7.55 19.13 -2.28
CA GLY A 224 8.58 18.13 -2.12
C GLY A 224 8.06 16.74 -2.44
N TRP A 225 8.85 15.74 -2.09
CA TRP A 225 8.60 14.33 -2.38
C TRP A 225 7.35 13.79 -1.68
N HIS A 226 6.61 12.90 -2.36
CA HIS A 226 5.45 12.22 -1.78
C HIS A 226 5.83 10.78 -1.39
N HIS A 227 5.89 10.51 -0.09
CA HIS A 227 6.37 9.24 0.46
C HIS A 227 5.25 8.43 1.09
N VAL A 228 5.21 7.13 0.80
CA VAL A 228 4.25 6.19 1.38
C VAL A 228 4.96 4.97 1.93
N LEU A 229 4.70 4.64 3.20
CA LEU A 229 5.11 3.39 3.82
C LEU A 229 3.93 2.41 3.81
N THR A 230 4.18 1.19 3.35
CA THR A 230 3.18 0.12 3.32
C THR A 230 3.63 -1.10 4.13
N GLY A 231 2.65 -1.81 4.70
CA GLY A 231 2.87 -3.03 5.46
C GLY A 231 3.10 -4.29 4.61
N GLU A 232 3.57 -4.15 3.36
CA GLU A 232 3.82 -5.31 2.50
C GLU A 232 5.02 -6.11 3.01
N ASN A 233 4.81 -7.40 3.28
CA ASN A 233 5.84 -8.32 3.78
C ASN A 233 6.49 -9.11 2.65
N ALA A 234 7.48 -9.95 2.99
CA ALA A 234 8.22 -10.73 2.00
C ALA A 234 7.32 -11.59 1.08
N LEU A 235 6.30 -12.24 1.67
CA LEU A 235 5.36 -13.07 0.93
C LEU A 235 4.52 -12.23 -0.04
N ASN A 236 3.98 -11.09 0.43
CA ASN A 236 3.18 -10.20 -0.43
C ASN A 236 3.99 -9.70 -1.62
N CYS A 237 5.24 -9.29 -1.39
CA CYS A 237 6.13 -8.85 -2.46
C CYS A 237 6.45 -10.00 -3.45
N CYS A 238 6.64 -11.23 -2.96
CA CYS A 238 6.85 -12.40 -3.83
C CYS A 238 5.64 -12.73 -4.70
N VAL A 239 4.44 -12.70 -4.10
CA VAL A 239 3.19 -12.93 -4.81
C VAL A 239 2.99 -11.85 -5.88
N ALA A 240 3.23 -10.59 -5.54
CA ALA A 240 3.18 -9.48 -6.50
C ALA A 240 4.19 -9.69 -7.65
N ALA A 241 5.44 -10.02 -7.34
CA ALA A 241 6.47 -10.27 -8.36
C ALA A 241 6.05 -11.39 -9.33
N LEU A 242 5.66 -12.55 -8.80
CA LEU A 242 5.32 -13.70 -9.63
C LEU A 242 4.02 -13.48 -10.40
N ARG A 243 3.03 -12.76 -9.83
CA ARG A 243 1.83 -12.35 -10.55
C ARG A 243 2.16 -11.50 -11.76
N GLU A 244 3.03 -10.50 -11.62
CA GLU A 244 3.41 -9.64 -12.75
C GLU A 244 4.14 -10.43 -13.84
N VAL A 245 5.03 -11.36 -13.47
CA VAL A 245 5.68 -12.28 -14.42
C VAL A 245 4.64 -13.08 -15.20
N LEU A 246 3.68 -13.69 -14.50
CA LEU A 246 2.63 -14.50 -15.12
C LEU A 246 1.65 -13.67 -15.95
N SER A 247 1.51 -12.38 -15.64
CA SER A 247 0.67 -11.44 -16.40
C SER A 247 1.39 -10.86 -17.63
N GLY A 248 2.61 -11.32 -17.96
CA GLY A 248 3.40 -10.82 -19.07
C GLY A 248 3.84 -9.37 -18.92
N SER A 249 3.94 -8.87 -17.68
CA SER A 249 4.37 -7.49 -17.43
C SER A 249 5.87 -7.32 -17.64
N GLU A 250 6.27 -6.10 -18.04
CA GLU A 250 7.68 -5.71 -18.17
C GLU A 250 8.45 -5.85 -16.85
N GLY A 251 9.74 -6.16 -16.94
CA GLY A 251 10.63 -6.34 -15.78
C GLY A 251 10.68 -5.13 -14.84
N LYS A 252 10.60 -3.90 -15.39
CA LYS A 252 10.61 -2.64 -14.62
C LYS A 252 9.48 -2.61 -13.57
N ARG A 253 8.29 -3.10 -13.93
CA ARG A 253 7.13 -3.13 -13.02
C ARG A 253 7.32 -4.05 -11.82
N ILE A 254 7.97 -5.19 -12.04
CA ILE A 254 8.27 -6.17 -10.98
C ILE A 254 9.11 -5.49 -9.89
N ALA A 255 10.13 -4.72 -10.29
CA ALA A 255 10.98 -3.98 -9.36
C ALA A 255 10.19 -2.97 -8.54
N HIS A 256 9.30 -2.18 -9.16
CA HIS A 256 8.50 -1.19 -8.43
C HIS A 256 7.47 -1.80 -7.47
N LEU A 257 6.92 -2.97 -7.78
CA LEU A 257 5.88 -3.59 -6.94
C LEU A 257 6.44 -4.49 -5.85
N ALA A 258 7.57 -5.17 -6.09
CA ALA A 258 8.13 -6.15 -5.18
C ALA A 258 9.47 -5.73 -4.56
N GLY A 259 10.09 -4.64 -5.02
CA GLY A 259 11.30 -4.06 -4.44
C GLY A 259 11.05 -3.40 -3.07
N TYR A 260 12.13 -3.05 -2.37
CA TYR A 260 12.03 -2.26 -1.13
C TYR A 260 11.43 -0.87 -1.35
N ARG A 261 11.61 -0.34 -2.57
CA ARG A 261 11.09 0.94 -3.02
C ARG A 261 10.46 0.75 -4.40
N GLY A 262 9.51 1.60 -4.74
CA GLY A 262 8.94 1.64 -6.07
C GLY A 262 7.95 2.78 -6.24
N TRP A 263 7.55 3.02 -7.48
CA TRP A 263 6.66 4.12 -7.82
C TRP A 263 5.24 3.63 -8.03
N VAL A 264 4.30 4.40 -7.48
CA VAL A 264 2.87 4.31 -7.80
C VAL A 264 2.37 5.73 -8.03
N GLY A 265 2.19 6.10 -9.30
CA GLY A 265 1.94 7.47 -9.67
C GLY A 265 3.14 8.36 -9.33
N GLN A 266 2.89 9.43 -8.57
CA GLN A 266 3.91 10.38 -8.11
C GLN A 266 4.45 10.02 -6.71
N CYS A 267 3.99 8.92 -6.13
CA CYS A 267 4.36 8.52 -4.79
C CYS A 267 5.47 7.48 -4.81
N LEU A 268 6.51 7.73 -4.02
CA LEU A 268 7.53 6.76 -3.69
C LEU A 268 7.02 5.86 -2.56
N VAL A 269 6.71 4.62 -2.90
CA VAL A 269 6.24 3.59 -1.98
C VAL A 269 7.44 2.83 -1.43
N MET A 270 7.53 2.69 -0.11
CA MET A 270 8.57 1.91 0.56
C MET A 270 7.98 0.80 1.44
N ARG A 271 8.69 -0.33 1.48
CA ARG A 271 8.22 -1.62 2.02
C ARG A 271 9.19 -2.17 3.06
N PRO A 272 9.30 -1.55 4.26
CA PRO A 272 10.27 -1.98 5.26
C PRO A 272 10.00 -3.38 5.82
N LEU A 273 8.75 -3.87 5.74
CA LEU A 273 8.40 -5.22 6.19
C LEU A 273 8.72 -6.31 5.16
N ARG A 274 9.20 -5.97 3.96
CA ARG A 274 9.67 -6.93 2.94
C ARG A 274 10.76 -7.88 3.47
N ALA A 275 11.48 -7.49 4.51
CA ALA A 275 12.49 -8.33 5.15
C ALA A 275 11.92 -9.40 6.10
N LEU A 276 10.63 -9.34 6.43
CA LEU A 276 9.93 -10.21 7.36
C LEU A 276 8.92 -11.10 6.63
N ILE A 277 8.72 -12.32 7.13
CA ILE A 277 7.62 -13.19 6.68
C ILE A 277 6.32 -12.89 7.46
N PRO A 278 5.13 -13.18 6.93
CA PRO A 278 3.85 -12.89 7.59
C PRO A 278 3.77 -13.43 9.03
N ARG A 279 4.24 -14.66 9.24
CA ARG A 279 4.24 -15.32 10.56
C ARG A 279 4.99 -14.50 11.62
N GLU A 280 6.08 -13.85 11.24
CA GLU A 280 6.87 -13.05 12.18
C GLU A 280 6.12 -11.79 12.60
N ALA A 281 5.39 -11.15 11.67
CA ALA A 281 4.57 -10.00 11.98
C ALA A 281 3.42 -10.35 12.94
N VAL A 282 2.78 -11.51 12.74
CA VAL A 282 1.73 -12.01 13.66
C VAL A 282 2.29 -12.26 15.05
N ILE A 283 3.43 -12.95 15.16
CA ILE A 283 4.06 -13.24 16.45
C ILE A 283 4.50 -11.95 17.13
N TYR A 284 5.09 -11.00 16.38
CA TYR A 284 5.45 -9.69 16.90
C TYR A 284 4.24 -8.98 17.50
N CYS A 285 3.11 -8.93 16.79
CA CYS A 285 1.90 -8.29 17.28
C CYS A 285 1.42 -8.93 18.59
N ARG A 286 1.35 -10.27 18.64
CA ARG A 286 0.93 -10.99 19.84
C ARG A 286 1.83 -10.72 21.04
N LEU A 287 3.15 -10.72 20.85
CA LEU A 287 4.11 -10.48 21.94
C LEU A 287 4.08 -9.04 22.46
N ASN A 288 3.61 -8.08 21.66
CA ASN A 288 3.50 -6.67 22.03
C ASN A 288 2.05 -6.27 22.38
N GLY A 289 1.11 -7.21 22.50
CA GLY A 289 -0.29 -6.91 22.79
C GLY A 289 -0.98 -6.07 21.70
N ILE A 290 -0.48 -6.12 20.46
CA ILE A 290 -1.04 -5.38 19.34
C ILE A 290 -2.21 -6.17 18.77
N GLU A 291 -3.41 -5.63 18.98
CA GLU A 291 -4.61 -6.14 18.32
C GLU A 291 -4.57 -5.82 16.82
N ALA A 292 -4.88 -6.83 16.03
CA ALA A 292 -5.02 -6.72 14.58
C ALA A 292 -6.01 -7.79 14.12
N SER A 293 -6.69 -7.53 13.00
CA SER A 293 -7.68 -8.44 12.45
C SER A 293 -7.41 -8.71 10.97
N PHE A 294 -8.20 -9.58 10.35
CA PHE A 294 -8.09 -9.81 8.91
C PHE A 294 -8.76 -8.69 8.14
N THR A 295 -8.19 -8.27 7.01
CA THR A 295 -8.81 -7.32 6.09
C THR A 295 -9.59 -8.09 5.03
N PRO A 296 -10.93 -7.89 4.91
CA PRO A 296 -11.71 -8.52 3.85
C PRO A 296 -11.20 -8.13 2.44
N SER A 297 -11.36 -9.03 1.49
CA SER A 297 -10.97 -8.90 0.09
C SER A 297 -12.08 -9.46 -0.82
N LEU A 298 -11.95 -9.28 -2.15
CA LEU A 298 -12.86 -9.91 -3.13
C LEU A 298 -12.83 -11.45 -3.06
N SER A 299 -11.74 -12.03 -2.55
CA SER A 299 -11.57 -13.47 -2.31
C SER A 299 -12.10 -13.94 -0.95
N THR A 300 -12.63 -13.05 -0.12
CA THR A 300 -13.19 -13.41 1.18
C THR A 300 -14.57 -14.05 0.99
N LEU A 301 -14.78 -15.21 1.63
CA LEU A 301 -16.05 -15.95 1.60
C LEU A 301 -16.53 -16.31 0.18
N THR A 302 -15.60 -16.52 -0.76
CA THR A 302 -15.91 -17.03 -2.09
C THR A 302 -15.20 -18.36 -2.37
N ALA A 303 -15.86 -19.24 -3.13
CA ALA A 303 -15.30 -20.50 -3.63
C ALA A 303 -14.51 -20.31 -4.94
N LEU A 304 -14.53 -19.10 -5.52
CA LEU A 304 -13.87 -18.83 -6.79
C LEU A 304 -12.35 -18.93 -6.70
N ARG A 305 -11.74 -19.44 -7.76
CA ARG A 305 -10.28 -19.56 -7.85
C ARG A 305 -9.63 -18.20 -8.08
N SER A 306 -8.68 -17.86 -7.22
CA SER A 306 -7.85 -16.66 -7.29
C SER A 306 -6.42 -17.05 -7.60
N LEU A 307 -5.81 -16.36 -8.57
CA LEU A 307 -4.37 -16.48 -8.85
C LEU A 307 -3.56 -16.10 -7.62
N ASP A 308 -3.97 -15.04 -6.91
CA ASP A 308 -3.28 -14.49 -5.75
C ASP A 308 -3.23 -15.51 -4.63
N ARG A 309 -4.38 -16.11 -4.31
CA ARG A 309 -4.49 -17.18 -3.32
C ARG A 309 -3.67 -18.41 -3.72
N THR A 310 -3.64 -18.75 -5.01
CA THR A 310 -2.84 -19.86 -5.53
C THR A 310 -1.35 -19.61 -5.33
N LEU A 311 -0.88 -18.40 -5.65
CA LEU A 311 0.52 -18.00 -5.46
C LEU A 311 0.89 -17.91 -3.97
N GLU A 312 0.00 -17.41 -3.12
CA GLU A 312 0.19 -17.39 -1.67
C GLU A 312 0.35 -18.80 -1.10
N VAL A 313 -0.52 -19.74 -1.48
CA VAL A 313 -0.42 -21.14 -1.07
C VAL A 313 0.88 -21.76 -1.59
N PHE A 314 1.23 -21.53 -2.85
CA PHE A 314 2.49 -21.99 -3.44
C PHE A 314 3.71 -21.52 -2.62
N PHE A 315 3.81 -20.22 -2.33
CA PHE A 315 4.94 -19.70 -1.58
C PHE A 315 4.94 -20.13 -0.11
N ASN A 316 3.78 -20.30 0.53
CA ASN A 316 3.70 -20.85 1.88
C ASN A 316 4.20 -22.30 1.92
N ASN A 317 3.82 -23.13 0.95
CA ASN A 317 4.34 -24.50 0.83
C ASN A 317 5.85 -24.49 0.56
N MET A 318 6.33 -23.61 -0.31
CA MET A 318 7.75 -23.41 -0.55
C MET A 318 8.52 -22.98 0.69
N LEU A 319 7.96 -22.12 1.56
CA LEU A 319 8.61 -21.71 2.80
C LEU A 319 8.75 -22.86 3.80
N CYS A 320 7.82 -23.82 3.80
CA CYS A 320 7.91 -25.02 4.64
C CYS A 320 9.06 -25.93 4.21
N THR A 321 9.25 -26.12 2.91
CA THR A 321 10.29 -27.01 2.35
C THR A 321 11.65 -26.30 2.24
N TYR A 322 11.65 -25.05 1.78
CA TYR A 322 12.82 -24.21 1.49
C TYR A 322 12.66 -22.83 2.13
N ARG A 323 13.12 -22.70 3.37
CA ARG A 323 12.95 -21.51 4.23
C ARG A 323 13.43 -20.17 3.62
N THR A 324 14.40 -20.22 2.71
CA THR A 324 14.98 -19.03 2.06
C THR A 324 14.36 -18.68 0.70
N SER A 325 13.44 -19.50 0.19
CA SER A 325 12.86 -19.40 -1.16
C SER A 325 12.32 -18.00 -1.49
N VAL A 326 11.46 -17.46 -0.63
CA VAL A 326 10.89 -16.12 -0.78
C VAL A 326 11.99 -15.05 -0.85
N PHE A 327 12.99 -15.12 0.02
CA PHE A 327 14.09 -14.14 0.02
C PHE A 327 15.00 -14.27 -1.20
N ASN A 328 15.17 -15.48 -1.74
CA ASN A 328 15.93 -15.67 -2.98
C ASN A 328 15.22 -15.01 -4.17
N VAL A 329 13.90 -15.18 -4.29
CA VAL A 329 13.09 -14.50 -5.31
C VAL A 329 13.21 -12.98 -5.17
N LEU A 330 13.07 -12.46 -3.96
CA LEU A 330 13.19 -11.03 -3.69
C LEU A 330 14.61 -10.47 -3.95
N ASN A 331 15.65 -11.24 -3.65
CA ASN A 331 17.01 -10.85 -4.00
C ASN A 331 17.20 -10.78 -5.52
N THR A 332 16.57 -11.68 -6.29
CA THR A 332 16.54 -11.58 -7.75
C THR A 332 15.80 -10.33 -8.21
N VAL A 333 14.64 -9.99 -7.62
CA VAL A 333 13.92 -8.75 -7.93
C VAL A 333 14.79 -7.51 -7.73
N THR A 334 15.68 -7.52 -6.72
CA THR A 334 16.57 -6.39 -6.42
C THR A 334 17.69 -6.23 -7.46
N LYS A 335 17.98 -7.30 -8.21
CA LYS A 335 18.98 -7.32 -9.29
C LYS A 335 18.40 -7.06 -10.67
N LEU A 336 17.07 -6.92 -10.77
CA LEU A 336 16.44 -6.56 -12.04
C LEU A 336 16.84 -5.13 -12.36
N ASP A 337 17.44 -4.95 -13.53
CA ASP A 337 17.85 -3.62 -13.98
C ASP A 337 16.62 -2.78 -14.29
N VAL A 338 16.63 -1.55 -13.80
CA VAL A 338 15.59 -0.55 -14.07
C VAL A 338 16.31 0.62 -14.71
N GLU A 339 16.70 0.41 -15.98
CA GLU A 339 17.63 1.24 -16.78
C GLU A 339 17.49 2.76 -16.57
N ASP A 340 16.27 3.25 -16.38
CA ASP A 340 15.96 4.68 -16.28
C ASP A 340 15.65 5.19 -14.85
N ASP A 341 15.26 4.32 -13.92
CA ASP A 341 14.82 4.67 -12.55
C ASP A 341 15.77 4.17 -11.46
N GLY A 342 16.83 3.44 -11.82
CA GLY A 342 17.81 2.87 -10.88
C GLY A 342 18.32 3.89 -9.88
N ASP A 343 18.74 5.07 -10.36
CA ASP A 343 19.23 6.17 -9.52
C ASP A 343 18.23 6.65 -8.46
N LEU A 344 16.92 6.54 -8.71
CA LEU A 344 15.87 6.99 -7.81
C LEU A 344 15.48 5.90 -6.81
N LEU A 345 15.55 4.63 -7.24
CA LEU A 345 15.26 3.46 -6.41
C LEU A 345 16.45 3.08 -5.53
N GLU A 346 17.67 3.34 -5.95
CA GLU A 346 18.88 3.02 -5.20
C GLU A 346 19.07 3.93 -3.98
N VAL A 347 19.43 3.30 -2.87
CA VAL A 347 19.85 3.97 -1.65
C VAL A 347 21.36 3.86 -1.57
N ASP A 348 22.07 4.81 -2.18
CA ASP A 348 23.52 4.90 -1.95
C ASP A 348 23.82 5.28 -0.49
N LEU A 349 24.43 4.34 0.21
CA LEU A 349 24.85 4.44 1.61
C LEU A 349 26.31 4.88 1.77
N HIS A 350 27.07 5.03 0.67
CA HIS A 350 28.53 5.22 0.67
C HIS A 350 29.01 6.62 0.24
N ALA A 351 28.13 7.50 -0.26
CA ALA A 351 28.50 8.86 -0.71
C ALA A 351 29.09 9.79 0.37
N GLY A 352 29.12 9.39 1.65
CA GLY A 352 29.79 10.14 2.72
C GLY A 352 31.29 9.87 2.88
N GLU A 353 31.86 8.88 2.18
CA GLU A 353 33.28 8.50 2.29
C GLU A 353 34.13 8.85 1.05
N GLU A 354 33.55 9.53 0.05
CA GLU A 354 34.22 9.80 -1.23
C GLU A 354 35.17 11.01 -1.21
N GLY A 355 35.15 11.84 -0.16
CA GLY A 355 36.16 12.85 0.06
C GLY A 355 37.34 12.28 0.84
N GLU A 356 38.25 11.52 0.19
CA GLU A 356 39.72 11.48 0.48
C GLU A 356 40.49 10.26 -0.08
N GLN A 357 39.86 9.20 -0.61
CA GLN A 357 40.62 8.00 -0.99
C GLN A 357 40.78 7.82 -2.52
N LYS A 358 41.89 8.35 -3.04
CA LYS A 358 42.48 7.94 -4.33
C LYS A 358 42.81 6.44 -4.31
N HIS A 359 42.37 5.74 -5.36
CA HIS A 359 42.81 4.43 -5.86
C HIS A 359 43.59 3.52 -4.87
N GLN A 360 42.86 2.70 -4.12
CA GLN A 360 43.40 1.42 -3.64
C GLN A 360 42.28 0.38 -3.55
N GLU A 361 42.55 -0.80 -4.09
CA GLU A 361 41.63 -1.94 -4.24
C GLU A 361 40.88 -2.26 -2.94
N ARG A 362 39.55 -2.15 -2.99
CA ARG A 362 38.66 -2.28 -1.82
C ARG A 362 38.45 -3.75 -1.46
N LYS A 363 39.15 -4.22 -0.42
CA LYS A 363 38.71 -5.38 0.38
C LYS A 363 37.36 -5.06 1.07
N PRO A 364 36.40 -6.00 1.13
CA PRO A 364 35.12 -5.78 1.79
C PRO A 364 35.31 -5.67 3.32
N LYS A 365 35.50 -4.44 3.82
CA LYS A 365 35.52 -4.17 5.26
C LYS A 365 34.09 -4.29 5.80
N GLN A 366 33.96 -4.98 6.94
CA GLN A 366 32.70 -5.10 7.69
C GLN A 366 32.04 -3.72 7.84
N THR A 367 30.84 -3.56 7.27
CA THR A 367 30.08 -2.32 7.32
C THR A 367 29.77 -1.96 8.77
N LYS A 368 30.39 -0.86 9.25
CA LYS A 368 30.09 -0.28 10.57
C LYS A 368 28.57 -0.08 10.71
N ARG A 369 28.03 -0.33 11.90
CA ARG A 369 26.59 -0.18 12.19
C ARG A 369 26.11 1.19 11.72
N VAL A 370 25.14 1.20 10.81
CA VAL A 370 24.53 2.42 10.29
C VAL A 370 23.81 3.13 11.44
N ILE A 371 24.26 4.35 11.77
CA ILE A 371 23.58 5.20 12.74
C ILE A 371 22.32 5.74 12.04
N THR A 372 21.15 5.23 12.45
CA THR A 372 19.84 5.53 11.83
C THR A 372 19.62 7.02 11.51
N GLY A 373 19.99 7.93 12.42
CA GLY A 373 19.84 9.37 12.19
C GLY A 373 20.71 9.91 11.06
N LYS A 374 21.97 9.48 10.97
CA LYS A 374 22.89 9.91 9.91
C LYS A 374 22.44 9.44 8.53
N ALA A 375 21.96 8.20 8.43
CA ALA A 375 21.44 7.67 7.17
C ALA A 375 20.20 8.43 6.69
N ALA A 376 19.27 8.73 7.60
CA ALA A 376 18.07 9.51 7.28
C ALA A 376 18.41 10.95 6.86
N GLN A 377 19.34 11.61 7.57
CA GLN A 377 19.83 12.95 7.24
C GLN A 377 20.52 12.99 5.87
N HIS A 378 21.43 12.05 5.61
CA HIS A 378 22.10 11.94 4.32
C HIS A 378 21.09 11.73 3.17
N HIS A 379 20.08 10.87 3.38
CA HIS A 379 19.03 10.69 2.38
C HIS A 379 18.24 11.98 2.15
N ARG A 380 17.85 12.68 3.23
CA ARG A 380 17.20 14.00 3.14
C ARG A 380 18.02 15.00 2.33
N GLU A 381 19.34 15.09 2.57
CA GLU A 381 20.23 15.98 1.82
C GLU A 381 20.29 15.63 0.33
N ARG A 382 20.28 14.34 -0.01
CA ARG A 382 20.20 13.90 -1.42
C ARG A 382 18.86 14.27 -2.05
N LEU A 383 17.75 14.07 -1.33
CA LEU A 383 16.43 14.47 -1.79
C LEU A 383 16.31 15.99 -1.97
N LYS A 384 17.01 16.81 -1.17
CA LYS A 384 17.06 18.27 -1.37
C LYS A 384 17.77 18.67 -2.66
N LYS A 385 18.78 17.89 -3.07
CA LYS A 385 19.54 18.14 -4.32
C LYS A 385 18.79 17.66 -5.56
N ARG A 386 17.75 16.84 -5.41
CA ARG A 386 17.00 16.23 -6.51
C ARG A 386 15.56 16.71 -6.49
N ARG A 387 15.04 17.15 -7.63
CA ARG A 387 13.60 17.37 -7.76
C ARG A 387 12.88 16.02 -7.81
N PRO A 388 11.69 15.90 -7.21
CA PRO A 388 10.86 14.72 -7.44
C PRO A 388 10.60 14.57 -8.95
N PRO A 389 10.59 13.34 -9.47
CA PRO A 389 10.26 13.14 -10.88
C PRO A 389 8.84 13.62 -11.13
N HIS A 390 8.66 14.41 -12.18
CA HIS A 390 7.34 14.81 -12.65
C HIS A 390 6.91 13.84 -13.73
N HIS A 391 6.04 12.91 -13.34
CA HIS A 391 5.43 12.02 -14.32
C HIS A 391 4.13 12.63 -14.87
N SER A 392 3.72 12.27 -16.09
CA SER A 392 2.43 12.72 -16.63
C SER A 392 1.62 11.53 -17.10
N CYS A 393 0.31 11.56 -16.88
CA CYS A 393 -0.60 10.63 -17.53
C CYS A 393 -1.08 11.17 -18.89
N ALA A 394 -0.83 12.44 -19.22
CA ALA A 394 -1.29 13.08 -20.44
C ALA A 394 -0.26 12.97 -21.57
N VAL A 395 -0.79 12.82 -22.80
CA VAL A 395 -0.03 12.89 -24.04
C VAL A 395 -0.38 14.20 -24.71
N ASP A 396 0.47 15.21 -24.58
CA ASP A 396 0.30 16.44 -25.34
C ASP A 396 0.96 16.24 -26.70
N ALA A 397 0.15 15.97 -27.73
CA ALA A 397 0.60 15.65 -29.08
C ALA A 397 1.41 16.77 -29.77
N SER A 398 1.47 17.97 -29.17
CA SER A 398 2.15 19.16 -29.71
C SER A 398 3.36 19.61 -28.90
N ALA A 399 3.66 19.00 -27.75
CA ALA A 399 4.83 19.36 -26.97
C ALA A 399 6.01 18.50 -27.45
N GLU A 400 7.08 19.13 -27.97
CA GLU A 400 8.40 18.51 -28.01
C GLU A 400 8.66 17.94 -26.61
N THR A 401 8.58 16.61 -26.49
CA THR A 401 8.60 15.90 -25.22
C THR A 401 9.87 16.29 -24.48
N ASP A 402 9.73 17.12 -23.45
CA ASP A 402 10.79 17.29 -22.47
C ASP A 402 11.14 15.88 -22.00
N ALA A 403 12.37 15.43 -22.30
CA ALA A 403 12.85 14.08 -22.02
C ALA A 403 12.73 13.71 -20.53
N ARG A 404 12.40 14.68 -19.67
CA ARG A 404 12.17 14.55 -18.24
C ARG A 404 10.77 14.06 -17.87
N VAL A 405 9.75 14.24 -18.72
CA VAL A 405 8.37 13.82 -18.39
C VAL A 405 8.13 12.41 -18.87
N ARG A 406 8.15 11.46 -17.93
CA ARG A 406 7.88 10.04 -18.26
C ARG A 406 6.38 9.75 -18.22
N PRO A 407 5.82 9.05 -19.22
CA PRO A 407 4.41 8.70 -19.21
C PRO A 407 4.13 7.65 -18.12
N LEU A 408 3.01 7.83 -17.43
CA LEU A 408 2.47 6.83 -16.50
C LEU A 408 1.34 6.08 -17.16
N CYS A 409 1.30 4.77 -16.90
CA CYS A 409 0.11 4.00 -17.16
C CYS A 409 -1.07 4.55 -16.33
N ILE A 410 -2.17 4.82 -17.03
CA ILE A 410 -3.39 5.42 -16.48
C ILE A 410 -4.02 4.56 -15.37
N ALA A 411 -3.92 3.23 -15.48
CA ALA A 411 -4.56 2.30 -14.56
C ALA A 411 -3.70 1.96 -13.33
N CYS A 412 -2.43 1.57 -13.51
CA CYS A 412 -1.54 1.21 -12.38
C CYS A 412 -0.72 2.37 -11.83
N GLY A 413 -0.56 3.46 -12.59
CA GLY A 413 0.38 4.54 -12.26
C GLY A 413 1.85 4.13 -12.35
N CYS A 414 2.16 3.01 -13.02
CA CYS A 414 3.51 2.55 -13.18
C CYS A 414 4.19 3.28 -14.37
N PRO A 415 5.49 3.62 -14.27
CA PRO A 415 6.24 4.19 -15.38
C PRO A 415 6.20 3.26 -16.60
N THR A 416 6.05 3.82 -17.80
CA THR A 416 6.06 3.05 -19.05
C THR A 416 6.85 3.80 -20.11
N ALA A 417 7.39 3.09 -21.09
CA ALA A 417 8.12 3.68 -22.23
C ALA A 417 7.20 4.43 -23.21
N GLY A 418 5.87 4.34 -23.06
CA GLY A 418 4.92 5.11 -23.88
C GLY A 418 4.89 4.69 -25.35
N SER A 419 4.82 3.38 -25.64
CA SER A 419 4.66 2.92 -27.02
C SER A 419 3.29 3.29 -27.59
N SER A 420 3.23 3.61 -28.89
CA SER A 420 1.99 3.94 -29.60
C SER A 420 0.95 2.82 -29.53
N GLU A 421 1.39 1.56 -29.45
CA GLU A 421 0.54 0.37 -29.37
C GLU A 421 -0.31 0.31 -28.10
N ASN A 422 0.08 1.02 -27.04
CA ASN A 422 -0.65 1.01 -25.77
C ASN A 422 -1.40 2.32 -25.49
N GLN A 423 -1.70 3.09 -26.53
CA GLN A 423 -2.53 4.28 -26.42
C GLN A 423 -4.01 3.91 -26.34
N MET A 424 -4.73 4.57 -25.44
CA MET A 424 -6.17 4.42 -25.24
C MET A 424 -6.84 5.77 -25.43
N THR A 425 -7.92 5.79 -26.20
CA THR A 425 -8.78 6.97 -26.36
C THR A 425 -9.87 6.93 -25.30
N PHE A 426 -9.95 7.98 -24.49
CA PHE A 426 -10.93 8.10 -23.41
C PHE A 426 -12.21 8.80 -23.88
N PRO A 427 -13.32 8.71 -23.14
CA PRO A 427 -14.57 9.39 -23.47
C PRO A 427 -14.42 10.91 -23.64
N SER A 428 -13.42 11.50 -22.96
CA SER A 428 -13.03 12.91 -23.11
C SER A 428 -12.39 13.27 -24.45
N GLY A 429 -12.13 12.28 -25.32
CA GLY A 429 -11.34 12.42 -26.55
C GLY A 429 -9.83 12.48 -26.31
N ARG A 430 -9.37 12.41 -25.05
CA ARG A 430 -7.95 12.48 -24.71
C ARG A 430 -7.28 11.13 -24.90
N LEU A 431 -6.06 11.17 -25.45
CA LEU A 431 -5.17 10.02 -25.51
C LEU A 431 -4.43 9.87 -24.17
N ARG A 432 -4.35 8.63 -23.70
CA ARG A 432 -3.61 8.24 -22.48
C ARG A 432 -2.89 6.93 -22.73
N PHE A 433 -1.84 6.68 -21.95
CA PHE A 433 -1.10 5.43 -22.02
C PHE A 433 -1.58 4.43 -20.98
N ALA A 434 -1.67 3.16 -21.34
CA ALA A 434 -1.67 2.04 -20.40
C ALA A 434 -0.37 1.25 -20.56
N CYS A 435 0.09 0.56 -19.52
CA CYS A 435 1.13 -0.46 -19.71
C CYS A 435 0.49 -1.70 -20.36
N ALA A 436 1.26 -2.51 -21.09
CA ALA A 436 0.74 -3.68 -21.83
C ALA A 436 -0.21 -4.56 -20.99
N ALA A 437 0.18 -4.90 -19.76
CA ALA A 437 -0.66 -5.72 -18.88
C ALA A 437 -1.96 -5.02 -18.39
N CYS A 438 -1.97 -3.69 -18.28
CA CYS A 438 -3.20 -2.95 -17.96
C CYS A 438 -4.08 -2.77 -19.20
N PHE A 439 -3.47 -2.56 -20.37
CA PHE A 439 -4.18 -2.52 -21.64
C PHE A 439 -4.90 -3.84 -21.87
N GLN A 440 -4.20 -4.97 -21.78
CA GLN A 440 -4.78 -6.30 -21.93
C GLN A 440 -5.92 -6.55 -20.92
N LEU A 441 -5.71 -6.19 -19.65
CA LEU A 441 -6.74 -6.34 -18.63
C LEU A 441 -8.02 -5.58 -18.98
N ILE A 442 -7.91 -4.33 -19.42
CA ILE A 442 -9.07 -3.51 -19.75
C ILE A 442 -9.75 -4.06 -21.01
N SER A 443 -8.98 -4.43 -22.04
CA SER A 443 -9.50 -5.04 -23.26
C SER A 443 -10.27 -6.33 -22.98
N ASP A 444 -9.72 -7.23 -22.14
CA ASP A 444 -10.38 -8.46 -21.73
C ASP A 444 -11.72 -8.21 -21.00
N ILE A 445 -11.76 -7.18 -20.14
CA ILE A 445 -12.98 -6.79 -19.43
C ILE A 445 -14.02 -6.29 -20.43
N CYS A 446 -13.62 -5.44 -21.37
CA CYS A 446 -14.49 -4.91 -22.41
C CYS A 446 -15.09 -6.01 -23.30
N GLU A 447 -14.27 -6.96 -23.76
CA GLU A 447 -14.74 -8.06 -24.60
C GLU A 447 -15.74 -8.98 -23.89
N LYS A 448 -15.48 -9.30 -22.61
CA LYS A 448 -16.37 -10.16 -21.82
C LYS A 448 -17.70 -9.50 -21.50
N GLN A 449 -17.73 -8.18 -21.33
CA GLN A 449 -18.97 -7.44 -21.17
C GLN A 449 -19.80 -7.44 -22.47
N ARG A 450 -19.17 -7.26 -23.64
CA ARG A 450 -19.86 -7.30 -24.95
C ARG A 450 -20.51 -8.65 -25.24
N LYS A 451 -19.75 -9.75 -25.13
CA LYS A 451 -20.27 -11.11 -25.33
C LYS A 451 -21.44 -11.45 -24.40
N GLY A 452 -21.53 -10.76 -23.27
CA GLY A 452 -22.60 -10.95 -22.33
C GLY A 452 -23.94 -10.36 -22.74
N ALA A 453 -23.95 -9.32 -23.57
CA ALA A 453 -25.15 -8.61 -24.01
C ALA A 453 -25.85 -9.32 -25.19
N ASP A 454 -25.10 -9.97 -26.07
CA ASP A 454 -25.63 -10.59 -27.30
C ASP A 454 -26.51 -11.84 -27.06
N THR A 455 -26.65 -12.30 -25.81
CA THR A 455 -27.40 -13.53 -25.48
C THR A 455 -28.76 -13.29 -24.84
N SER A 456 -29.16 -12.02 -24.61
CA SER A 456 -30.51 -11.69 -24.18
C SER A 456 -31.38 -11.34 -25.38
N ASP A 457 -32.08 -12.33 -25.94
CA ASP A 457 -33.13 -12.18 -26.94
C ASP A 457 -34.26 -11.29 -26.38
N GLY A 458 -34.23 -9.99 -26.65
CA GLY A 458 -35.29 -9.08 -26.21
C GLY A 458 -34.99 -7.62 -26.45
N MET A 459 -35.56 -7.09 -27.53
CA MET A 459 -35.63 -5.68 -27.95
C MET A 459 -35.59 -4.65 -26.80
N ALA A 460 -34.39 -4.18 -26.45
CA ALA A 460 -34.17 -2.86 -25.89
C ALA A 460 -32.91 -2.28 -26.57
N PRO A 461 -32.95 -1.05 -27.12
CA PRO A 461 -31.77 -0.46 -27.72
C PRO A 461 -30.70 -0.32 -26.63
N PRO A 462 -29.48 -0.81 -26.87
CA PRO A 462 -28.40 -0.68 -25.90
C PRO A 462 -28.14 0.80 -25.67
N GLY A 463 -28.13 1.22 -24.41
CA GLY A 463 -27.42 2.43 -24.02
C GLY A 463 -25.93 2.18 -24.27
N GLU A 464 -25.49 2.39 -25.50
CA GLU A 464 -24.15 2.09 -25.99
C GLU A 464 -23.12 2.94 -25.21
N GLY A 465 -22.47 2.33 -24.21
CA GLY A 465 -21.24 2.87 -23.64
C GLY A 465 -21.09 2.88 -22.12
N GLY A 466 -22.06 2.46 -21.30
CA GLY A 466 -22.06 2.80 -19.87
C GLY A 466 -20.86 2.32 -19.01
N VAL A 467 -20.63 1.00 -18.90
CA VAL A 467 -19.85 0.44 -17.78
C VAL A 467 -18.34 0.51 -18.00
N THR A 468 -17.85 0.10 -19.16
CA THR A 468 -16.43 0.20 -19.51
C THR A 468 -15.98 1.66 -19.57
N SER A 469 -16.82 2.54 -20.10
CA SER A 469 -16.62 3.99 -20.07
C SER A 469 -16.53 4.50 -18.65
N GLY A 470 -17.36 4.00 -17.72
CA GLY A 470 -17.29 4.37 -16.31
C GLY A 470 -15.99 3.96 -15.62
N VAL A 471 -15.46 2.74 -15.88
CA VAL A 471 -14.15 2.32 -15.33
C VAL A 471 -13.00 3.14 -15.91
N LEU A 472 -13.04 3.41 -17.22
CA LEU A 472 -12.05 4.29 -17.86
C LEU A 472 -12.14 5.72 -17.30
N SER A 473 -13.35 6.27 -17.17
CA SER A 473 -13.60 7.56 -16.52
C SER A 473 -12.97 7.61 -15.13
N ALA A 474 -13.14 6.57 -14.32
CA ALA A 474 -12.56 6.49 -12.98
C ALA A 474 -11.03 6.65 -13.02
N PHE A 475 -10.34 5.93 -13.91
CA PHE A 475 -8.89 6.06 -14.04
C PHE A 475 -8.45 7.41 -14.60
N GLU A 476 -9.21 7.98 -15.52
CA GLU A 476 -8.95 9.32 -16.07
C GLU A 476 -9.10 10.41 -15.00
N SER A 477 -10.19 10.36 -14.22
CA SER A 477 -10.46 11.26 -13.10
C SER A 477 -9.36 11.20 -12.04
N LEU A 478 -8.96 9.99 -11.64
CA LEU A 478 -7.86 9.82 -10.68
C LEU A 478 -6.52 10.38 -11.21
N ALA A 479 -6.27 10.24 -12.51
CA ALA A 479 -5.06 10.80 -13.11
C ALA A 479 -5.10 12.33 -13.21
N GLY A 480 -6.23 12.92 -13.59
CA GLY A 480 -6.42 14.37 -13.58
C GLY A 480 -6.20 14.95 -12.18
N ARG A 481 -6.85 14.38 -11.16
CA ARG A 481 -6.67 14.80 -9.76
C ARG A 481 -5.22 14.66 -9.27
N MET A 482 -4.51 13.60 -9.68
CA MET A 482 -3.09 13.45 -9.34
C MET A 482 -2.24 14.55 -9.98
N GLN A 483 -2.51 14.91 -11.24
CA GLN A 483 -1.82 15.99 -11.92
C GLN A 483 -2.08 17.34 -11.23
N GLU A 484 -3.32 17.60 -10.82
CA GLU A 484 -3.68 18.81 -10.06
C GLU A 484 -2.98 18.88 -8.70
N LEU A 485 -2.82 17.76 -7.99
CA LEU A 485 -2.16 17.73 -6.68
C LEU A 485 -0.63 17.88 -6.76
N VAL A 486 -0.01 17.52 -7.88
CA VAL A 486 1.45 17.56 -8.04
C VAL A 486 1.93 18.73 -8.91
N GLY A 487 1.03 19.39 -9.64
CA GLY A 487 1.31 20.61 -10.39
C GLY A 487 1.79 21.77 -9.50
N GLU A 488 2.64 22.64 -10.05
CA GLU A 488 3.31 23.72 -9.31
C GLU A 488 2.37 24.90 -8.92
N GLU A 489 1.11 24.92 -9.37
CA GLU A 489 0.18 26.01 -9.06
C GLU A 489 -0.84 25.61 -7.99
N GLY A 490 -0.53 25.98 -6.75
CA GLY A 490 -1.28 25.67 -5.52
C GLY A 490 -2.71 26.24 -5.43
N LYS A 491 -3.59 25.89 -6.36
CA LYS A 491 -5.04 26.15 -6.32
C LYS A 491 -5.84 24.86 -6.41
N THR A 492 -5.53 23.88 -5.55
CA THR A 492 -6.45 22.74 -5.38
C THR A 492 -7.52 23.09 -4.34
N PRO A 493 -8.82 22.93 -4.65
CA PRO A 493 -9.86 23.03 -3.63
C PRO A 493 -9.59 21.95 -2.59
N ALA A 494 -9.63 22.33 -1.30
CA ALA A 494 -9.47 21.38 -0.23
C ALA A 494 -10.59 20.34 -0.33
N VAL A 495 -10.25 19.06 -0.55
CA VAL A 495 -11.20 17.97 -0.35
C VAL A 495 -11.66 18.08 1.10
N GLU A 496 -12.96 18.28 1.32
CA GLU A 496 -13.51 18.43 2.66
C GLU A 496 -13.30 17.13 3.43
N ARG A 497 -12.23 17.10 4.22
CA ARG A 497 -11.91 15.92 4.99
C ARG A 497 -12.92 15.82 6.12
N GLN A 498 -13.57 14.67 6.20
CA GLN A 498 -14.18 14.25 7.45
C GLN A 498 -13.07 13.99 8.46
N TYR A 499 -12.58 15.05 9.10
CA TYR A 499 -12.08 14.95 10.46
C TYR A 499 -13.27 14.49 11.27
N VAL A 500 -13.38 13.18 11.48
CA VAL A 500 -14.47 12.62 12.27
C VAL A 500 -14.23 13.11 13.69
N ARG A 501 -14.84 14.26 14.03
CA ARG A 501 -15.02 14.69 15.41
C ARG A 501 -15.68 13.50 16.10
N ARG A 502 -14.99 12.95 17.09
CA ARG A 502 -15.53 11.94 17.99
C ARG A 502 -16.90 12.46 18.45
N ARG A 503 -18.01 11.90 17.93
CA ARG A 503 -19.27 11.94 18.67
C ARG A 503 -18.95 11.11 19.90
N VAL A 504 -18.61 11.79 20.98
CA VAL A 504 -18.58 11.18 22.30
C VAL A 504 -20.03 10.77 22.52
N ASP A 505 -20.32 9.49 22.35
CA ASP A 505 -21.61 8.96 22.77
C ASP A 505 -21.72 9.24 24.26
N ALA A 506 -22.87 9.76 24.71
CA ALA A 506 -23.11 10.10 26.11
C ALA A 506 -22.91 8.92 27.07
N ARG A 507 -22.83 7.69 26.55
CA ARG A 507 -22.58 6.45 27.30
C ARG A 507 -21.11 6.20 27.65
N ASP A 508 -20.15 6.86 26.98
CA ASP A 508 -18.72 6.72 27.30
C ASP A 508 -18.28 7.56 28.51
N VAL A 509 -19.17 8.40 29.06
CA VAL A 509 -18.90 9.24 30.23
C VAL A 509 -19.13 8.47 31.55
N ASP A 510 -19.95 7.42 31.56
CA ASP A 510 -20.32 6.73 32.81
C ASP A 510 -19.29 5.72 33.33
N PHE A 511 -18.29 5.34 32.53
CA PHE A 511 -17.25 4.39 32.98
C PHE A 511 -16.09 5.04 33.75
N ARG A 512 -16.01 6.37 33.80
CA ARG A 512 -14.93 7.09 34.53
C ARG A 512 -15.34 7.60 35.91
N THR A 513 -16.61 7.52 36.28
CA THR A 513 -17.13 8.02 37.56
C THR A 513 -17.26 6.96 38.66
N LEU A 514 -16.86 5.70 38.41
CA LEU A 514 -16.99 4.59 39.37
C LEU A 514 -15.65 4.05 39.93
N GLN A 515 -14.55 4.79 39.84
CA GLN A 515 -13.28 4.42 40.49
C GLN A 515 -12.74 5.48 41.47
N GLN A 516 -13.58 6.40 41.93
CA GLN A 516 -13.29 7.25 43.09
C GLN A 516 -14.43 7.15 44.08
N GLY A 517 -14.41 6.10 44.90
CA GLY A 517 -15.39 5.90 45.96
C GLY A 517 -15.44 4.46 46.45
N GLU A 518 -14.35 3.99 47.06
CA GLU A 518 -14.31 3.14 48.27
C GLU A 518 -12.87 2.89 48.70
#